data_AF-A0A971RWP6-F1
#
_entry.id   AF-A0A971RWP6-F1
#
_cell.length_a   1.000
_cell.length_b   1.000
_cell.length_c   1.000
_cell.angle_alpha   90.00
_cell.angle_beta   90.00
_cell.angle_gamma   90.00
#
_symmetry.space_group_name_H-M   'P 1'
#
loop_
_entity.id
_entity.type
_entity.pdbx_description
1 polymer ?
#
loop_
_entity_poly.entity_id
_entity_poly.type
_entity_poly.pdbx_seq_one_letter_code
_entity_poly.pdbx_strand_id
1 'polypeptide(L)' 'MKLDSNNHSVFLLYYHLVLVTKYRRKVIDDNISNRLKEM' A
#
# COMPACT_ATOMS: atom_id res chain seq x y z
N MET A 1 12.54 16.53 -1.82
CA MET A 1 11.61 16.18 -0.74
C MET A 1 10.42 17.11 -0.87
N LYS A 2 9.28 16.61 -1.37
CA LYS A 2 8.07 17.41 -1.64
C LYS A 2 7.10 17.19 -0.49
N LEU A 3 6.66 18.27 0.16
CA LEU A 3 5.70 18.23 1.26
C LEU A 3 4.28 18.32 0.72
N ASP A 4 3.34 17.64 1.39
CA ASP A 4 1.92 17.75 1.13
C ASP A 4 1.27 18.71 2.14
N SER A 5 0.15 19.31 1.78
CA SER A 5 -0.57 20.26 2.64
C SER A 5 -2.09 20.09 2.56
N ASN A 6 -2.77 20.27 3.68
CA ASN A 6 -4.21 20.51 3.74
C ASN A 6 -4.48 21.97 4.20
N ASN A 7 -5.75 22.36 4.40
CA ASN A 7 -6.11 23.75 4.76
C ASN A 7 -5.38 24.33 5.98
N HIS A 8 -4.90 23.49 6.91
CA HIS A 8 -4.33 23.95 8.18
C HIS A 8 -3.04 23.21 8.59
N SER A 9 -2.45 22.40 7.72
CA SER A 9 -1.26 21.62 8.05
C SER A 9 -0.43 21.30 6.82
N VAL A 10 0.89 21.29 7.00
CA VAL A 10 1.87 20.82 6.01
C VAL A 10 2.58 19.62 6.62
N PHE A 11 2.69 18.52 5.87
CA PHE A 11 3.20 17.26 6.40
C PHE A 11 3.94 16.44 5.34
N LEU A 12 4.68 15.45 5.82
CA LEU A 12 5.32 14.42 5.01
C LEU A 12 5.33 13.13 5.81
N LEU A 13 4.64 12.12 5.29
CA LEU A 13 4.39 10.88 6.00
C LEU A 13 4.94 9.70 5.20
N TYR A 14 5.81 8.91 5.83
CA TYR A 14 6.35 7.68 5.27
C TYR A 14 5.90 6.50 6.11
N TYR A 15 5.16 5.58 5.49
CA TYR A 15 4.64 4.39 6.16
C TYR A 15 5.18 3.14 5.49
N HIS A 16 5.49 2.13 6.32
CA HIS A 16 5.78 0.78 5.86
C HIS A 16 4.62 -0.14 6.23
N LEU A 17 3.69 -0.34 5.29
CA LEU A 17 2.51 -1.17 5.49
C LEU A 17 2.78 -2.60 5.03
N VAL A 18 2.50 -3.58 5.90
CA VAL A 18 2.60 -5.01 5.60
C VAL A 18 1.29 -5.69 5.95
N LEU A 19 0.74 -6.46 5.00
CA LEU A 19 -0.51 -7.20 5.14
C LEU A 19 -0.29 -8.67 4.77
N VAL A 20 -1.15 -9.56 5.26
CA VAL A 20 -1.10 -11.00 4.96
C VAL A 20 -2.47 -11.52 4.55
N THR A 21 -2.48 -12.59 3.77
CA THR A 21 -3.72 -13.29 3.38
C THR A 21 -4.36 -13.95 4.59
N LYS A 22 -5.69 -14.13 4.54
CA LYS A 22 -6.43 -14.86 5.57
C LYS A 22 -5.82 -16.26 5.74
N TYR A 23 -5.49 -16.62 6.98
CA TYR A 23 -4.80 -17.88 7.33
C TYR A 23 -3.42 -18.06 6.68
N ARG A 24 -2.78 -17.00 6.17
CA ARG A 24 -1.47 -17.03 5.49
C ARG A 24 -1.38 -18.07 4.37
N ARG A 25 -2.50 -18.31 3.67
CA ARG A 25 -2.51 -19.23 2.53
C ARG A 25 -1.69 -18.62 1.38
N LYS A 26 -0.90 -19.45 0.70
CA LYS A 26 -0.09 -19.06 -0.48
C LYS A 26 -0.99 -18.98 -1.72
N VAL A 27 -1.90 -18.01 -1.74
CA VAL A 27 -2.92 -17.84 -2.80
C VAL A 27 -2.60 -16.71 -3.77
N ILE A 28 -1.54 -15.92 -3.52
CA ILE A 28 -1.12 -14.86 -4.44
C ILE A 28 -0.22 -15.53 -5.49
N ASP A 29 -0.81 -15.92 -6.60
CA ASP A 29 -0.11 -16.35 -7.81
C ASP A 29 0.21 -15.14 -8.72
N ASP A 30 0.87 -15.38 -9.85
CA ASP A 30 1.28 -14.31 -10.77
C ASP A 30 0.09 -13.52 -11.32
N ASN A 31 -1.02 -14.19 -11.64
CA ASN A 31 -2.22 -13.55 -12.19
C ASN A 31 -2.89 -12.64 -11.15
N ILE A 32 -3.08 -13.16 -9.94
CA ILE A 32 -3.62 -12.40 -8.80
C ILE A 32 -2.67 -11.25 -8.44
N SER A 33 -1.36 -11.50 -8.44
CA SER A 33 -0.37 -10.45 -8.16
C SER A 33 -0.39 -9.34 -9.19
N ASN A 34 -0.59 -9.63 -10.48
CA ASN A 34 -0.65 -8.62 -11.52
C ASN A 34 -1.89 -7.75 -11.36
N ARG A 35 -3.07 -8.37 -11.14
CA ARG A 35 -4.31 -7.64 -10.91
C ARG A 35 -4.27 -6.77 -9.64
N LEU A 36 -3.60 -7.22 -8.58
CA LEU A 36 -3.45 -6.43 -7.34
C LEU A 36 -2.56 -5.20 -7.51
N LYS A 37 -1.63 -5.19 -8.46
CA LYS A 37 -0.73 -4.04 -8.73
C LYS A 37 -1.36 -2.97 -9.62
N GLU A 38 -2.40 -3.33 -10.38
CA GLU A 38 -3.14 -2.40 -11.25
C GLU A 38 -4.16 -1.55 -10.50
N MET A 39 -4.55 -1.98 -9.29
CA MET A 39 -5.48 -1.28 -8.39
C MET A 39 -4.76 -0.21 -7.56
#